data_AF-A0A814NHU2-F1
#
_entry.id   AF-A0A814NHU2-F1
#
_cell.length_a   1.000
_cell.length_b   1.000
_cell.length_c   1.000
_cell.angle_alpha   90.00
_cell.angle_beta   90.00
_cell.angle_gamma   90.00
#
_symmetry.space_group_name_H-M   'P 1'
#
loop_
_entity.id
_entity.type
_entity.pdbx_description
1 polymer ?
#
loop_
_entity_poly.entity_id
_entity_poly.type
_entity_poly.pdbx_seq_one_letter_code
_entity_poly.pdbx_strand_id
1 'polypeptide(L)'
;MITFASLAFFTSRTNANRNRHIEISSRNRQLSAMVLVQAIFIVLLTVPYLIVNIYALTVDSLQQDPVLHARNNMIQSVTILFYYESYATPFYVFYAVSRRFRKQVGYVLIDIHFKRFQQAANNLNNNQVVPNTEIN
;
A
#
# COMPACT_ATOMS: atom_id res chain seq x y z
N MET A 1 12.64 21.23 -50.41
CA MET A 1 11.66 20.72 -49.41
C MET A 1 12.17 19.52 -48.61
N ILE A 2 12.91 18.57 -49.21
CA ILE A 2 13.38 17.34 -48.54
C ILE A 2 14.33 17.63 -47.36
N THR A 3 15.21 18.63 -47.47
CA THR A 3 16.20 18.99 -46.43
C THR A 3 15.55 19.51 -45.14
N PHE A 4 14.52 20.35 -45.25
CA PHE A 4 13.77 20.87 -44.10
C PHE A 4 12.95 19.77 -43.41
N ALA A 5 12.36 18.84 -44.15
CA ALA A 5 11.65 17.71 -43.59
C ALA A 5 12.57 16.76 -42.82
N SER A 6 13.76 16.49 -43.36
CA SER A 6 14.79 15.68 -42.68
C SER A 6 15.30 16.34 -41.40
N LEU A 7 15.51 17.67 -41.42
CA LEU A 7 15.93 18.41 -40.24
C LEU A 7 14.85 18.39 -39.15
N ALA A 8 13.59 18.66 -39.51
CA ALA A 8 12.45 18.62 -38.60
C ALA A 8 12.25 17.22 -38.00
N PHE A 9 12.42 16.16 -38.79
CA PHE A 9 12.34 14.78 -38.30
C PHE A 9 13.46 14.46 -37.31
N PHE A 10 14.70 14.89 -37.58
CA PHE A 10 15.83 14.67 -36.68
C PHE A 10 15.64 15.41 -35.35
N THR A 11 15.21 16.68 -35.38
CA THR A 11 14.92 17.48 -34.18
C THR A 11 13.75 16.91 -33.38
N SER A 12 12.70 16.43 -34.05
CA SER A 12 11.57 15.76 -33.39
C SER A 12 12.03 14.48 -32.68
N ARG A 13 12.88 13.68 -33.33
CA ARG A 13 13.41 12.43 -32.75
C ARG A 13 14.36 12.67 -31.58
N THR A 14 15.24 13.67 -31.66
CA THR A 14 16.13 14.03 -30.54
C THR A 14 15.36 14.60 -29.35
N ASN A 15 14.34 15.44 -29.59
CA ASN A 15 13.46 15.93 -28.53
C ASN A 15 12.63 14.81 -27.87
N ALA A 16 12.09 13.87 -28.66
CA ALA A 16 11.38 12.71 -28.14
C ALA A 16 12.29 11.83 -27.25
N ASN A 17 13.54 11.61 -27.67
CA ASN A 17 14.50 10.84 -26.87
C ASN A 17 14.88 11.56 -25.56
N ARG A 18 15.08 12.87 -25.60
CA ARG A 18 15.37 13.69 -24.41
C ARG A 18 14.21 13.66 -23.42
N ASN A 19 12.97 13.78 -23.91
CA ASN A 19 11.77 13.72 -23.08
C ASN A 19 11.62 12.35 -22.40
N ARG A 20 11.89 11.25 -23.12
CA ARG A 20 11.91 9.90 -22.52
C ARG A 20 12.94 9.77 -21.40
N HIS A 21 14.14 10.31 -21.58
CA HIS A 21 15.18 10.27 -20.56
C HIS A 21 14.79 11.06 -19.30
N ILE A 22 14.19 12.24 -19.46
CA ILE A 22 13.68 13.05 -18.33
C ILE A 22 12.54 12.31 -17.59
N GLU A 23 11.63 11.68 -18.33
CA GLU A 23 10.56 10.87 -17.73
C GLU A 23 11.10 9.68 -16.94
N ILE A 24 12.07 8.94 -17.50
CA ILE A 24 12.71 7.81 -16.80
C ILE A 24 13.45 8.28 -15.54
N SER A 25 14.21 9.39 -15.63
CA SER A 25 14.94 9.95 -14.49
C SER A 25 14.00 10.40 -13.37
N SER A 26 12.93 11.12 -13.72
CA SER A 26 11.92 11.55 -12.74
C SER A 26 11.18 10.37 -12.10
N ARG A 27 10.89 9.31 -12.87
CA ARG A 27 10.31 8.07 -12.36
C ARG A 27 11.25 7.34 -11.40
N ASN A 28 12.53 7.25 -11.73
CA ASN A 28 13.53 6.62 -10.86
C ASN A 28 13.72 7.40 -9.55
N ARG A 29 13.70 8.74 -9.62
CA ARG A 29 13.73 9.60 -8.43
C ARG A 29 12.48 9.42 -7.55
N GLN A 30 11.30 9.28 -8.16
CA GLN A 30 10.07 8.96 -7.41
C GLN A 30 10.14 7.59 -6.73
N LEU A 31 10.63 6.56 -7.43
CA LEU A 31 10.79 5.22 -6.89
C LEU A 31 11.78 5.21 -5.70
N SER A 32 12.92 5.88 -5.87
CA SER A 32 13.93 6.01 -4.81
C SER A 32 13.38 6.77 -3.59
N ALA A 33 12.60 7.85 -3.80
CA ALA A 33 11.96 8.57 -2.71
C ALA A 33 10.92 7.70 -1.96
N MET A 34 10.14 6.86 -2.66
CA MET A 34 9.21 5.93 -2.03
C MET A 34 9.93 4.93 -1.13
N VAL A 35 11.01 4.32 -1.64
CA VAL A 35 11.81 3.35 -0.88
C VAL A 35 12.47 4.01 0.34
N LEU A 36 12.98 5.24 0.19
CA LEU A 36 13.58 5.98 1.30
C LEU A 36 12.54 6.25 2.42
N VAL A 37 11.36 6.75 2.06
CA VAL A 37 10.29 7.01 3.04
C VAL A 37 9.87 5.71 3.73
N GLN A 38 9.69 4.63 2.96
CA GLN A 38 9.37 3.33 3.52
C GLN A 38 10.44 2.83 4.50
N ALA A 39 11.72 2.98 4.15
CA ALA A 39 12.82 2.59 5.02
C ALA A 39 12.83 3.39 6.34
N ILE A 40 12.60 4.71 6.28
CA ILE A 40 12.51 5.57 7.46
C ILE A 40 11.36 5.10 8.37
N PHE A 41 10.17 4.86 7.82
CA PHE A 41 9.02 4.39 8.60
C PHE A 41 9.26 3.01 9.22
N ILE A 42 9.87 2.07 8.49
CA ILE A 42 10.21 0.76 9.03
C ILE A 42 11.14 0.93 10.23
N VAL A 43 12.21 1.72 10.12
CA VAL A 43 13.14 1.94 11.22
C VAL A 43 12.43 2.56 12.44
N LEU A 44 11.63 3.61 12.22
CA LEU A 44 10.91 4.28 13.30
C LEU A 44 9.92 3.37 14.05
N LEU A 45 9.27 2.43 13.36
CA LEU A 45 8.30 1.53 13.97
C LEU A 45 8.94 0.25 14.54
N THR A 46 10.04 -0.23 13.96
CA THR A 46 10.70 -1.48 14.38
C THR A 46 11.68 -1.28 15.53
N VAL A 47 12.41 -0.16 15.58
CA VAL A 47 13.41 0.08 16.62
C VAL A 47 12.79 0.11 18.03
N PRO A 48 11.69 0.84 18.30
CA PRO A 48 11.06 0.83 19.62
C PRO A 48 10.59 -0.58 20.02
N TYR A 49 10.05 -1.33 19.07
CA TYR A 49 9.63 -2.71 19.30
C TYR A 49 10.79 -3.62 19.70
N LEU A 50 11.91 -3.55 18.97
CA LEU A 50 13.10 -4.33 19.32
C LEU A 50 13.64 -3.99 20.71
N ILE A 51 13.69 -2.70 21.06
CA ILE A 51 14.17 -2.24 22.37
C ILE A 51 13.29 -2.81 23.49
N VAL A 52 11.97 -2.64 23.39
CA VAL A 52 11.02 -3.14 24.40
C VAL A 52 11.03 -4.66 24.47
N ASN A 53 11.16 -5.34 23.33
CA ASN A 53 11.20 -6.80 23.30
C ASN A 53 12.48 -7.36 23.94
N ILE A 54 13.65 -6.75 23.68
CA ILE A 54 14.91 -7.12 24.35
C ILE A 54 14.79 -6.87 25.86
N TYR A 55 14.23 -5.72 26.26
CA TYR A 55 13.99 -5.41 27.67
C TYR A 55 13.08 -6.44 28.34
N ALA A 56 11.97 -6.81 27.70
CA ALA A 56 11.04 -7.82 28.21
C ALA A 56 11.72 -9.18 28.41
N LEU A 57 12.57 -9.60 27.47
CA LEU A 57 13.27 -10.88 27.55
C LEU A 57 14.40 -10.92 28.60
N THR A 58 15.01 -9.77 28.90
CA THR A 58 16.24 -9.71 29.73
C THR A 58 16.01 -9.22 31.15
N VAL A 59 15.08 -8.28 31.36
CA VAL A 59 14.91 -7.57 32.64
C VAL A 59 13.59 -7.93 33.32
N ASP A 60 12.52 -8.10 32.55
CA ASP A 60 11.17 -8.32 33.10
C ASP A 60 11.06 -9.67 33.83
N SER A 61 11.84 -10.68 33.40
CA SER A 61 11.95 -11.99 34.08
C SER A 61 12.57 -11.93 35.47
N LEU A 62 13.25 -10.82 35.82
CA LEU A 62 13.90 -10.60 37.11
C LEU A 62 13.07 -9.71 38.05
N GLN A 63 11.99 -9.11 37.57
CA GLN A 63 11.17 -8.15 38.32
C GLN A 63 10.03 -8.85 39.08
N GLN A 64 10.04 -8.73 40.41
CA GLN A 64 9.04 -9.32 41.31
C GLN A 64 7.86 -8.39 41.63
N ASP A 65 7.91 -7.12 41.22
CA ASP A 65 6.84 -6.15 41.50
C ASP A 65 5.70 -6.27 40.47
N PRO A 66 4.47 -6.65 40.90
CA PRO A 66 3.34 -6.84 39.99
C PRO A 66 2.88 -5.55 39.30
N VAL A 67 3.08 -4.39 39.91
CA VAL A 67 2.65 -3.10 39.33
C VAL A 67 3.58 -2.71 38.18
N LEU A 68 4.88 -2.90 38.35
CA LEU A 68 5.86 -2.64 37.30
C LEU A 68 5.69 -3.61 36.12
N HIS A 69 5.43 -4.88 36.40
CA HIS A 69 5.15 -5.88 35.37
C HIS A 69 3.89 -5.54 34.55
N ALA A 70 2.81 -5.09 35.20
CA ALA A 70 1.58 -4.68 34.49
C ALA A 70 1.82 -3.47 33.57
N ARG A 71 2.62 -2.50 34.03
CA ARG A 71 3.02 -1.33 33.22
C ARG A 71 3.86 -1.72 32.01
N ASN A 72 4.84 -2.62 32.19
CA ASN A 72 5.70 -3.11 31.13
C ASN A 72 4.90 -3.84 30.05
N ASN A 73 3.93 -4.68 30.45
CA ASN A 73 3.01 -5.34 29.53
C ASN A 73 2.17 -4.35 28.70
N MET A 74 1.70 -3.24 29.30
CA MET A 74 1.01 -2.19 28.56
C MET A 74 1.91 -1.54 27.51
N ILE A 75 3.15 -1.19 27.89
CA ILE A 75 4.14 -0.60 26.97
C ILE A 75 4.44 -1.57 25.82
N GLN A 76 4.62 -2.85 26.11
CA GLN A 76 4.83 -3.88 25.10
C GLN A 76 3.64 -3.98 24.13
N SER A 77 2.41 -4.01 24.66
CA SER A 77 1.19 -4.08 23.84
C SER A 77 1.07 -2.89 22.87
N VAL A 78 1.33 -1.67 23.37
CA VAL A 78 1.32 -0.45 22.55
C VAL A 78 2.39 -0.51 21.47
N THR A 79 3.59 -0.96 21.82
CA THR A 79 4.71 -1.02 20.88
C THR A 79 4.50 -2.09 19.80
N ILE A 80 3.87 -3.22 20.15
CA ILE A 80 3.44 -4.25 19.20
C ILE A 80 2.41 -3.70 18.21
N LEU A 81 1.45 -2.88 18.68
CA LEU A 81 0.46 -2.27 17.81
C LEU A 81 1.11 -1.38 16.74
N PHE A 82 2.08 -0.54 17.14
CA PHE A 82 2.86 0.27 16.20
C PHE A 82 3.69 -0.57 15.24
N TYR A 83 4.27 -1.68 15.70
CA TYR A 83 4.96 -2.62 14.83
C TYR A 83 4.02 -3.21 13.78
N TYR A 84 2.79 -3.60 14.14
CA TYR A 84 1.83 -4.11 13.17
C TYR A 84 1.36 -3.06 12.16
N GLU A 85 1.34 -1.78 12.53
CA GLU A 85 1.04 -0.69 11.60
C GLU A 85 2.08 -0.62 10.45
N SER A 86 3.32 -1.06 10.70
CA SER A 86 4.38 -1.11 9.68
C SER A 86 4.03 -1.96 8.46
N TYR A 87 3.15 -2.96 8.60
CA TYR A 87 2.67 -3.78 7.47
C TYR A 87 1.76 -3.00 6.51
N ALA A 88 1.06 -1.99 7.00
CA ALA A 88 0.17 -1.15 6.20
C ALA A 88 0.91 0.04 5.55
N THR A 89 2.05 0.44 6.11
CA THR A 89 2.87 1.56 5.62
C THR A 89 3.17 1.51 4.11
N PRO A 90 3.58 0.37 3.50
CA PRO A 90 3.87 0.34 2.07
C PRO A 90 2.66 0.76 1.24
N PHE A 91 1.47 0.25 1.58
CA PHE A 91 0.24 0.59 0.89
C PHE A 91 -0.03 2.10 0.92
N TYR A 92 0.08 2.74 2.09
CA TYR A 92 -0.14 4.18 2.22
C TYR A 92 0.91 5.02 1.50
N VAL A 93 2.19 4.61 1.55
CA VAL A 93 3.28 5.29 0.82
C VAL A 93 3.04 5.20 -0.69
N PHE A 94 2.71 4.02 -1.21
CA PHE A 94 2.38 3.85 -2.63
C PHE A 94 1.14 4.66 -3.03
N TYR A 95 0.12 4.69 -2.18
CA TYR A 95 -1.09 5.47 -2.42
C TYR A 95 -0.83 6.98 -2.46
N ALA A 96 -0.06 7.52 -1.50
CA ALA A 96 0.23 8.95 -1.44
C ALA A 96 1.08 9.41 -2.64
N VAL A 97 2.14 8.67 -2.96
CA VAL A 97 3.16 9.12 -3.93
C VAL A 97 2.81 8.70 -5.36
N SER A 98 2.28 7.49 -5.59
CA SER A 98 2.06 6.96 -6.95
C SER A 98 0.66 7.28 -7.47
N ARG A 99 0.59 8.16 -8.49
CA ARG A 99 -0.67 8.42 -9.23
C ARG A 99 -1.19 7.18 -9.96
N ARG A 100 -0.28 6.32 -10.46
CA ARG A 100 -0.64 5.10 -11.20
C ARG A 100 -1.29 4.08 -10.26
N PHE A 101 -0.69 3.89 -9.08
CA PHE A 101 -1.22 3.00 -8.04
C PHE A 101 -2.62 3.44 -7.60
N ARG A 102 -2.84 4.73 -7.32
CA ARG A 102 -4.17 5.26 -6.96
C ARG A 102 -5.24 4.96 -8.01
N LYS A 103 -4.91 5.13 -9.30
CA LYS A 103 -5.84 4.80 -10.38
C LYS A 103 -6.17 3.31 -10.40
N GLN A 104 -5.16 2.45 -10.29
CA GLN A 104 -5.36 0.99 -10.25
C GLN A 104 -6.24 0.55 -9.08
N VAL A 105 -5.97 1.09 -7.88
CA VAL A 105 -6.80 0.84 -6.69
C VAL A 105 -8.25 1.28 -6.95
N GLY A 106 -8.46 2.48 -7.53
CA GLY A 106 -9.80 2.95 -7.90
C GLY A 106 -10.52 2.02 -8.88
N TYR A 107 -9.84 1.54 -9.92
CA TYR A 107 -10.41 0.59 -10.88
C TYR A 107 -10.82 -0.72 -10.22
N VAL A 108 -9.96 -1.28 -9.37
CA VAL A 108 -10.24 -2.54 -8.65
C VAL A 108 -11.45 -2.37 -7.73
N LEU A 109 -11.55 -1.26 -7.01
CA LEU A 109 -12.68 -0.99 -6.12
C LEU A 109 -14.00 -0.90 -6.91
N ILE A 110 -14.00 -0.19 -8.04
CA ILE A 110 -15.18 -0.07 -8.92
C ILE A 110 -15.59 -1.45 -9.47
N ASP A 111 -14.63 -2.24 -9.94
CA ASP A 111 -14.88 -3.59 -10.46
C ASP A 111 -15.50 -4.51 -9.40
N ILE A 112 -14.99 -4.46 -8.16
CA ILE A 112 -15.55 -5.23 -7.04
C ILE A 112 -16.99 -4.80 -6.75
N HIS A 113 -17.28 -3.50 -6.73
CA HIS A 113 -18.65 -3.00 -6.52
C HIS A 113 -19.59 -3.46 -7.64
N PHE A 114 -19.16 -3.39 -8.90
CA PHE A 114 -19.95 -3.83 -10.03
C PHE A 114 -20.25 -5.33 -9.98
N LYS A 115 -19.25 -6.16 -9.67
CA LYS A 115 -19.41 -7.61 -9.50
C LYS A 115 -20.37 -7.96 -8.37
N ARG A 116 -20.28 -7.27 -7.23
CA ARG A 116 -21.22 -7.46 -6.11
C ARG A 116 -22.65 -7.08 -6.49
N PHE A 117 -22.83 -5.99 -7.23
CA PHE A 117 -24.15 -5.58 -7.72
C PHE A 117 -24.73 -6.61 -8.70
N GLN A 118 -23.92 -7.11 -9.63
CA GLN A 118 -24.34 -8.14 -10.57
C GLN A 118 -24.72 -9.46 -9.87
N GLN A 119 -23.97 -9.88 -8.86
CA GLN A 119 -24.33 -11.04 -8.03
C GLN A 119 -25.66 -10.85 -7.30
N ALA A 120 -25.89 -9.67 -6.70
CA ALA A 120 -27.16 -9.36 -6.05
C ALA A 120 -28.33 -9.40 -7.04
N ALA A 121 -28.17 -8.82 -8.24
CA ALA A 121 -29.18 -8.86 -9.30
C ALA A 121 -29.47 -10.29 -9.79
N ASN A 122 -28.43 -11.11 -9.96
CA ASN A 122 -28.58 -12.51 -10.38
C ASN A 122 -29.28 -13.36 -9.31
N ASN A 123 -28.99 -13.15 -8.02
CA ASN A 123 -29.66 -13.85 -6.93
C ASN A 123 -31.14 -13.47 -6.83
N LEU A 124 -31.50 -12.21 -7.07
CA LEU A 124 -32.90 -11.77 -7.14
C LEU A 124 -33.63 -12.43 -8.31
N ASN A 125 -33.00 -12.51 -9.48
CA ASN A 125 -33.58 -13.16 -10.65
C ASN A 125 -33.77 -14.68 -10.44
N ASN A 126 -32.78 -15.36 -9.87
CA ASN A 126 -32.88 -16.79 -9.58
C ASN A 126 -33.98 -17.11 -8.55
N ASN A 127 -34.20 -16.25 -7.56
CA ASN A 127 -35.32 -16.39 -6.60
C ASN A 127 -36.69 -16.08 -7.20
N GLN A 128 -36.77 -15.43 -8.38
CA GLN A 128 -38.01 -15.26 -9.13
C GLN A 128 -38.28 -16.42 -10.12
N VAL A 129 -37.24 -17.13 -10.54
CA VAL A 129 -37.33 -18.26 -11.51
C VAL A 129 -37.60 -19.59 -10.83
N VAL A 130 -37.29 -19.75 -9.53
CA VAL A 130 -37.81 -20.88 -8.74
C VAL A 130 -39.19 -20.47 -8.24
N PRO A 131 -40.30 -20.93 -8.87
CA PRO A 131 -41.60 -20.71 -8.26
C PRO A 131 -41.60 -21.47 -6.94
N ASN A 132 -42.30 -20.94 -5.94
CA ASN A 132 -42.66 -21.67 -4.74
C ASN A 132 -43.33 -23.01 -5.12
N THR A 133 -42.56 -24.07 -5.30
CA THR A 133 -43.02 -25.47 -5.33
C THR A 133 -42.92 -26.03 -3.92
N GLU A 134 -43.68 -25.41 -3.03
CA GLU A 134 -44.28 -26.04 -1.86
C GLU A 134 -45.74 -25.55 -1.96
N ILE A 135 -46.79 -26.36 -1.97
CA ILE A 135 -47.18 -27.38 -0.99
C ILE A 135 -48.21 -28.30 -1.70
N ASN A 136 -48.03 -29.62 -1.58
CA ASN A 136 -49.13 -30.61 -1.55
C ASN A 136 -48.72 -31.73 -0.61
#